data_AF-A0A9W9Y8N4-F1
#
_entry.id   AF-A0A9W9Y8N4-F1
#
_cell.length_a   1.000
_cell.length_b   1.000
_cell.length_c   1.000
_cell.angle_alpha   90.00
_cell.angle_beta   90.00
_cell.angle_gamma   90.00
#
_symmetry.space_group_name_H-M   'P 1'
#
loop_
_entity.id
_entity.type
_entity.pdbx_description
1 polymer ?
#
loop_
_entity_poly.entity_id
_entity_poly.type
_entity_poly.pdbx_seq_one_letter_code
_entity_poly.pdbx_strand_id
1 'polypeptide(L)'
;MSSDDELSTSASSSSDVASLHSEEEGEGSINSIVQPYQDEPLADLPADEDTQEEDDEDDEDGIRFATLEARFNNKESVRDWCLCGGKCKFEHLADAREYRCCREIGAASRIMTFDGSIESISCITQHTDYAAMSNREVLKHVAPMIRDKNGKTYRRRGNRSENDLLRAVGYRWLVRFMCGYLGWDNSRPLSACIYHDMRTRYPATRLHGYATAEERS
;
A
#
# COMPACT_ATOMS: atom_id res chain seq x y z
N MET A 1 30.21 -55.13 -29.04
CA MET A 1 30.13 -55.73 -30.39
C MET A 1 28.99 -55.03 -31.11
N SER A 2 29.24 -54.61 -32.36
CA SER A 2 28.43 -53.81 -33.30
C SER A 2 28.28 -52.33 -32.93
N SER A 3 28.90 -51.34 -33.58
CA SER A 3 29.26 -51.07 -34.99
C SER A 3 28.08 -50.69 -35.88
N ASP A 4 28.01 -49.39 -36.20
CA ASP A 4 28.06 -48.77 -37.54
C ASP A 4 26.97 -47.72 -37.83
N ASP A 5 27.50 -46.54 -38.14
CA ASP A 5 26.93 -45.32 -38.73
C ASP A 5 26.67 -45.47 -40.24
N GLU A 6 26.25 -44.35 -40.86
CA GLU A 6 26.16 -44.03 -42.30
C GLU A 6 24.78 -44.36 -42.95
N LEU A 7 24.14 -43.54 -43.80
CA LEU A 7 24.67 -42.58 -44.78
C LEU A 7 23.52 -41.71 -45.40
N SER A 8 23.80 -40.41 -45.65
CA SER A 8 23.41 -39.56 -46.80
C SER A 8 21.93 -39.21 -47.11
N THR A 9 21.57 -38.09 -47.76
CA THR A 9 22.13 -37.43 -48.96
C THR A 9 21.64 -35.96 -49.10
N SER A 10 22.58 -35.04 -49.41
CA SER A 10 22.60 -33.94 -50.40
C SER A 10 21.34 -33.08 -50.68
N ALA A 11 21.43 -31.76 -50.87
CA ALA A 11 22.28 -31.14 -51.89
C ALA A 11 22.64 -29.67 -51.60
N SER A 12 23.89 -29.35 -51.97
CA SER A 12 24.48 -28.02 -52.10
C SER A 12 23.93 -27.26 -53.30
N SER A 13 23.97 -25.93 -53.27
CA SER A 13 24.70 -25.18 -54.30
C SER A 13 24.92 -23.72 -53.89
N SER A 14 26.18 -23.30 -53.83
CA SER A 14 26.59 -21.90 -53.73
C SER A 14 26.62 -21.25 -55.10
N SER A 15 26.39 -19.94 -55.16
CA SER A 15 27.26 -19.04 -55.94
C SER A 15 26.87 -17.59 -55.71
N ASP A 16 27.80 -16.83 -55.14
CA ASP A 16 27.88 -15.38 -55.22
C ASP A 16 28.06 -14.93 -56.68
N VAL A 17 27.40 -13.84 -57.10
CA VAL A 17 27.98 -12.85 -58.03
C VAL A 17 27.23 -11.52 -58.01
N ALA A 18 28.00 -10.47 -57.67
CA ALA A 18 28.10 -9.12 -58.24
C ALA A 18 26.87 -8.23 -58.54
N SER A 19 27.01 -7.00 -58.02
CA SER A 19 26.34 -5.73 -58.33
C SER A 19 25.99 -5.45 -59.78
N LEU A 20 24.78 -4.90 -59.99
CA LEU A 20 24.44 -3.96 -61.04
C LEU A 20 23.41 -2.93 -60.50
N HIS A 21 23.75 -1.65 -60.62
CA HIS A 21 22.81 -0.53 -60.51
C HIS A 21 21.90 -0.48 -61.74
N SER A 22 20.62 -0.16 -61.56
CA SER A 22 19.86 0.81 -62.38
C SER A 22 18.43 0.93 -61.87
N GLU A 23 17.95 2.17 -61.91
CA GLU A 23 16.71 2.73 -61.37
C GLU A 23 15.49 2.27 -62.16
N GLU A 24 14.33 2.07 -61.51
CA GLU A 24 13.04 2.67 -61.90
C GLU A 24 11.92 2.30 -60.90
N GLU A 25 10.92 3.18 -60.88
CA GLU A 25 10.01 3.46 -59.78
C GLU A 25 8.83 2.48 -59.62
N GLY A 26 8.26 2.48 -58.41
CA GLY A 26 6.84 2.25 -58.23
C GLY A 26 6.45 0.93 -57.56
N GLU A 27 6.44 0.92 -56.23
CA GLU A 27 5.30 0.50 -55.40
C GLU A 27 5.73 0.63 -53.93
N GLY A 28 4.94 1.37 -53.13
CA GLY A 28 5.24 1.68 -51.74
C GLY A 28 5.32 0.43 -50.88
N SER A 29 6.51 -0.16 -50.78
CA SER A 29 6.82 -1.22 -49.84
C SER A 29 7.02 -0.58 -48.46
N ILE A 30 5.94 -0.45 -47.71
CA ILE A 30 5.99 -0.13 -46.28
C ILE A 30 6.50 -1.39 -45.57
N ASN A 31 7.82 -1.59 -45.61
CA ASN A 31 8.51 -2.50 -44.71
C ASN A 31 8.57 -1.84 -43.32
N SER A 32 7.40 -1.68 -42.68
CA SER A 32 7.36 -1.32 -41.27
C SER A 32 7.67 -2.58 -40.47
N ILE A 33 8.97 -2.83 -40.27
CA ILE A 33 9.42 -3.75 -39.22
C ILE A 33 9.08 -3.05 -37.91
N VAL A 34 7.90 -3.35 -37.37
CA VAL A 34 7.51 -2.93 -36.03
C VAL A 34 8.48 -3.60 -35.07
N GLN A 35 9.44 -2.86 -34.54
CA GLN A 35 10.29 -3.36 -33.48
C GLN A 35 9.46 -3.45 -32.21
N PRO A 36 9.39 -4.63 -31.56
CA PRO A 36 8.77 -4.76 -30.26
C PRO A 36 9.37 -3.72 -29.30
N TYR A 37 8.52 -3.04 -28.53
CA TYR A 37 8.91 -2.09 -27.48
C TYR A 37 9.43 -0.71 -27.92
N GLN A 38 9.27 -0.32 -29.19
CA GLN A 38 9.68 1.02 -29.66
C GLN A 38 8.88 2.17 -29.03
N ASP A 39 7.63 1.93 -28.64
CA ASP A 39 6.73 2.92 -28.06
C ASP A 39 6.59 2.77 -26.53
N GLU A 40 7.41 1.93 -25.89
CA GLU A 40 7.43 1.84 -24.44
C GLU A 40 8.14 3.07 -23.86
N PRO A 41 7.56 3.73 -22.84
CA PRO A 41 8.23 4.83 -22.16
C PRO A 41 9.56 4.32 -21.58
N LEU A 42 10.65 4.97 -21.97
CA LEU A 42 11.97 4.70 -21.39
C LEU A 42 11.89 4.94 -19.89
N ALA A 43 12.34 3.98 -19.10
CA ALA A 43 12.54 4.20 -17.67
C ALA A 43 13.46 5.41 -17.50
N ASP A 44 13.12 6.30 -16.57
CA ASP A 44 13.95 7.45 -16.24
C ASP A 44 15.37 6.94 -15.97
N LEU A 45 16.32 7.33 -16.84
CA LEU A 45 17.73 7.17 -16.56
C LEU A 45 17.99 7.89 -15.24
N PRO A 46 18.87 7.37 -14.36
CA PRO A 46 19.24 8.11 -13.16
C PRO A 46 19.81 9.45 -13.61
N ALA A 47 18.99 10.50 -13.47
CA ALA A 47 19.46 11.87 -13.55
C ALA A 47 20.56 12.00 -12.51
N ASP A 48 21.60 12.72 -12.89
CA ASP A 48 22.85 12.93 -12.18
C ASP A 48 22.74 12.86 -10.64
N GLU A 49 23.72 12.20 -10.02
CA GLU A 49 23.94 12.07 -8.57
C GLU A 49 24.07 13.43 -7.87
N ASP A 50 22.99 14.20 -7.79
CA ASP A 50 22.62 15.01 -6.64
C ASP A 50 21.42 14.30 -6.02
N THR A 51 21.68 13.11 -5.46
CA THR A 51 20.78 12.50 -4.49
C THR A 51 20.72 13.50 -3.34
N GLN A 52 19.73 14.40 -3.36
CA GLN A 52 19.29 15.06 -2.14
C GLN A 52 19.10 13.93 -1.14
N GLU A 53 19.88 13.94 -0.07
CA GLU A 53 19.61 13.11 1.10
C GLU A 53 18.12 13.31 1.40
N GLU A 54 17.28 12.32 1.08
CA GLU A 54 15.86 12.38 1.41
C GLU A 54 15.83 12.51 2.93
N ASP A 55 15.47 13.70 3.43
CA ASP A 55 15.34 13.96 4.86
C ASP A 55 14.49 12.82 5.46
N ASP A 56 15.09 11.96 6.28
CA ASP A 56 14.44 10.88 7.05
C ASP A 56 13.38 11.41 8.06
N GLU A 57 12.95 12.65 7.89
CA GLU A 57 11.98 13.35 8.71
C GLU A 57 10.53 13.00 8.37
N ASP A 58 10.26 12.44 7.18
CA ASP A 58 8.93 12.01 6.75
C ASP A 58 8.63 10.57 7.14
N ASP A 59 7.40 10.31 7.58
CA ASP A 59 6.94 8.96 7.84
C ASP A 59 6.41 8.26 6.58
N GLU A 60 5.94 7.03 6.73
CA GLU A 60 5.66 6.19 5.57
C GLU A 60 4.37 6.53 4.80
N ASP A 61 3.65 7.58 5.23
CA ASP A 61 2.57 8.22 4.48
C ASP A 61 2.94 9.66 4.04
N GLY A 62 4.23 10.03 4.12
CA GLY A 62 4.76 11.33 3.70
C GLY A 62 4.41 12.49 4.64
N ILE A 63 4.23 12.20 5.94
CA ILE A 63 3.96 13.22 6.95
C ILE A 63 5.18 13.41 7.83
N ARG A 64 5.70 14.64 7.88
CA ARG A 64 6.82 15.01 8.75
C ARG A 64 6.53 14.65 10.21
N PHE A 65 7.48 13.99 10.88
CA PHE A 65 7.37 13.68 12.31
C PHE A 65 7.14 14.94 13.16
N ALA A 66 7.81 16.05 12.83
CA ALA A 66 7.62 17.33 13.50
C ALA A 66 6.18 17.86 13.43
N THR A 67 5.48 17.63 12.32
CA THR A 67 4.06 18.00 12.16
C THR A 67 3.17 17.18 13.09
N LEU A 68 3.40 15.86 13.16
CA LEU A 68 2.65 14.98 14.06
C LEU A 68 2.89 15.33 15.54
N GLU A 69 4.12 15.66 15.91
CA GLU A 69 4.45 16.14 17.26
C GLU A 69 3.81 17.50 17.57
N ALA A 70 3.77 18.43 16.61
CA ALA A 70 3.10 19.72 16.80
C ALA A 70 1.61 19.54 17.09
N ARG A 71 0.93 18.65 16.35
CA ARG A 71 -0.47 18.28 16.58
C ARG A 71 -0.66 17.60 17.94
N PHE A 72 0.23 16.68 18.32
CA PHE A 72 0.21 16.00 19.62
C PHE A 72 0.35 16.98 20.80
N ASN A 73 1.25 17.95 20.66
CA ASN A 73 1.48 19.01 21.64
C ASN A 73 0.45 20.15 21.57
N ASN A 74 -0.64 19.97 20.81
CA ASN A 74 -1.74 20.93 20.67
C ASN A 74 -1.30 22.31 20.15
N LYS A 75 -0.24 22.36 19.33
CA LYS A 75 0.18 23.59 18.62
C LYS A 75 -0.71 23.89 17.40
N GLU A 76 -1.31 22.84 16.84
CA GLU A 76 -2.29 22.91 15.75
C GLU A 76 -3.63 22.34 16.22
N SER A 77 -4.74 23.02 15.92
CA SER A 77 -6.05 22.51 16.31
C SER A 77 -6.50 21.40 15.36
N VAL A 78 -7.35 20.49 15.86
CA VAL A 78 -7.91 19.40 15.02
C VAL A 78 -8.66 19.93 13.80
N ARG A 79 -9.23 21.14 13.87
CA ARG A 79 -9.94 21.75 12.74
C ARG A 79 -8.99 22.13 11.61
N ASP A 80 -7.73 22.42 11.92
CA ASP A 80 -6.75 22.93 10.96
C ASP A 80 -6.17 21.79 10.11
N TRP A 81 -5.94 20.61 10.71
CA TRP A 81 -5.38 19.45 10.01
C TRP A 81 -6.42 18.39 9.59
N CYS A 82 -7.65 18.45 10.08
CA CYS A 82 -8.69 17.50 9.68
C CYS A 82 -9.29 17.82 8.31
N LEU A 83 -8.88 17.05 7.31
CA LEU A 83 -9.37 17.21 5.93
C LEU A 83 -10.63 16.37 5.60
N CYS A 84 -11.10 15.54 6.52
CA CYS A 84 -12.21 14.60 6.27
C CYS A 84 -13.59 15.07 6.75
N GLY A 85 -13.82 16.39 6.76
CA GLY A 85 -15.10 16.97 7.18
C GLY A 85 -15.36 16.89 8.68
N GLY A 86 -14.31 17.04 9.51
CA GLY A 86 -14.43 17.16 10.97
C GLY A 86 -14.70 15.85 11.72
N LYS A 87 -14.39 14.69 11.12
CA LYS A 87 -14.54 13.38 11.79
C LYS A 87 -13.35 12.99 12.67
N CYS A 88 -12.21 13.65 12.55
CA CYS A 88 -11.06 13.42 13.43
C CYS A 88 -11.32 14.06 14.81
N LYS A 89 -10.91 13.38 15.88
CA LYS A 89 -11.00 13.87 17.26
C LYS A 89 -9.77 13.45 18.06
N PHE A 90 -9.38 14.27 19.03
CA PHE A 90 -8.19 14.04 19.87
C PHE A 90 -8.47 13.21 21.14
N GLU A 91 -9.72 13.16 21.63
CA GLU A 91 -10.11 12.52 22.91
C GLU A 91 -9.65 11.06 23.07
N HIS A 92 -9.46 10.39 21.95
CA HIS A 92 -9.10 8.99 21.89
C HIS A 92 -7.77 8.77 21.17
N LEU A 93 -6.90 9.78 21.10
CA LEU A 93 -5.53 9.65 20.60
C LEU A 93 -4.57 9.54 21.79
N ALA A 94 -3.56 8.71 21.65
CA ALA A 94 -2.61 8.39 22.72
C ALA A 94 -1.16 8.65 22.34
N ASP A 95 -0.87 8.76 21.05
CA ASP A 95 0.49 8.92 20.52
C ASP A 95 0.49 9.89 19.33
N ALA A 96 1.63 10.55 19.08
CA ALA A 96 1.79 11.54 18.01
C ALA A 96 1.47 10.95 16.63
N ARG A 97 1.85 9.68 16.39
CA ARG A 97 1.55 8.98 15.14
C ARG A 97 0.06 8.78 14.89
N GLU A 98 -0.82 9.00 15.87
CA GLU A 98 -2.28 8.92 15.70
C GLU A 98 -2.91 10.25 15.24
N TYR A 99 -2.18 11.37 15.23
CA TYR A 99 -2.66 12.73 14.87
C TYR A 99 -2.66 12.98 13.35
N ARG A 100 -3.36 12.11 12.62
CA ARG A 100 -3.39 12.09 11.16
C ARG A 100 -4.80 11.91 10.63
N CYS A 101 -5.11 12.58 9.54
CA CYS A 101 -6.39 12.48 8.86
C CYS A 101 -6.40 11.31 7.88
N CYS A 102 -7.55 10.67 7.67
CA CYS A 102 -7.68 9.61 6.66
C CYS A 102 -7.46 10.10 5.22
N ARG A 103 -7.50 11.42 4.97
CA ARG A 103 -7.19 12.00 3.66
C ARG A 103 -5.69 12.11 3.40
N GLU A 104 -4.89 12.25 4.46
CA GLU A 104 -3.43 12.27 4.37
C GLU A 104 -2.87 10.85 4.14
N ILE A 105 -3.59 9.81 4.62
CA ILE A 105 -3.21 8.42 4.38
C ILE A 105 -3.53 8.03 2.95
N GLY A 106 -2.51 7.98 2.09
CA GLY A 106 -2.67 7.68 0.66
C GLY A 106 -3.41 6.37 0.39
N ALA A 107 -3.19 5.34 1.20
CA ALA A 107 -3.92 4.07 1.11
C ALA A 107 -5.44 4.21 1.33
N ALA A 108 -5.87 5.01 2.32
CA ALA A 108 -7.27 5.25 2.60
C ALA A 108 -7.92 6.13 1.52
N SER A 109 -7.21 7.18 1.07
CA SER A 109 -7.67 8.03 -0.04
C SER A 109 -7.83 7.27 -1.35
N ARG A 110 -6.95 6.32 -1.64
CA ARG A 110 -7.03 5.48 -2.83
C ARG A 110 -8.29 4.60 -2.87
N ILE A 111 -8.70 4.02 -1.75
CA ILE A 111 -9.96 3.24 -1.70
C ILE A 111 -11.12 4.09 -2.19
N MET A 112 -11.30 5.28 -1.59
CA MET A 112 -12.43 6.16 -1.90
C MET A 112 -12.36 6.74 -3.32
N THR A 113 -11.16 6.91 -3.86
CA THR A 113 -10.95 7.42 -5.22
C THR A 113 -11.27 6.35 -6.25
N PHE A 114 -10.83 5.12 -6.00
CA PHE A 114 -10.96 4.01 -6.94
C PHE A 114 -12.41 3.55 -7.13
N ASP A 115 -13.22 3.54 -6.07
CA ASP A 115 -14.62 3.16 -6.14
C ASP A 115 -15.57 4.34 -6.43
N GLY A 116 -15.02 5.55 -6.59
CA GLY A 116 -15.78 6.79 -6.82
C GLY A 116 -16.50 7.34 -5.59
N SER A 117 -16.41 6.69 -4.42
CA SER A 117 -17.12 7.14 -3.22
C SER A 117 -16.63 8.50 -2.73
N ILE A 118 -15.42 8.92 -3.10
CA ILE A 118 -14.80 10.22 -2.77
C ILE A 118 -15.72 11.43 -3.06
N GLU A 119 -16.62 11.33 -4.04
CA GLU A 119 -17.58 12.39 -4.38
C GLU A 119 -18.74 12.51 -3.37
N SER A 120 -19.06 11.40 -2.68
CA SER A 120 -20.22 11.28 -1.81
C SER A 120 -19.86 11.24 -0.32
N ILE A 121 -18.65 10.77 0.03
CA ILE A 121 -18.19 10.66 1.40
C ILE A 121 -16.98 11.55 1.66
N SER A 122 -16.93 12.17 2.84
CA SER A 122 -15.81 13.01 3.25
C SER A 122 -14.75 12.23 4.02
N CYS A 123 -15.10 11.07 4.59
CA CYS A 123 -14.25 10.30 5.49
C CYS A 123 -14.35 8.79 5.23
N ILE A 124 -13.23 8.08 5.34
CA ILE A 124 -13.16 6.60 5.21
C ILE A 124 -14.11 5.86 6.16
N THR A 125 -14.43 6.43 7.32
CA THR A 125 -15.36 5.80 8.27
C THR A 125 -16.81 5.77 7.77
N GLN A 126 -17.13 6.52 6.71
CA GLN A 126 -18.44 6.52 6.04
C GLN A 126 -18.49 5.54 4.86
N HIS A 127 -17.35 4.97 4.47
CA HIS A 127 -17.29 4.00 3.40
C HIS A 127 -18.12 2.76 3.76
N THR A 128 -18.83 2.20 2.79
CA THR A 128 -19.71 1.03 2.98
C THR A 128 -18.92 -0.16 3.54
N ASP A 129 -17.76 -0.46 2.96
CA ASP A 129 -16.90 -1.56 3.42
C ASP A 129 -16.32 -1.30 4.81
N TYR A 130 -16.12 -0.05 5.23
CA TYR A 130 -15.61 0.23 6.57
C TYR A 130 -16.56 -0.30 7.64
N ALA A 131 -17.88 -0.16 7.44
CA ALA A 131 -18.89 -0.68 8.35
C ALA A 131 -18.80 -2.22 8.46
N ALA A 132 -18.58 -2.92 7.35
CA ALA A 132 -18.38 -4.37 7.34
C ALA A 132 -17.06 -4.77 8.01
N MET A 133 -15.95 -4.11 7.68
CA MET A 133 -14.62 -4.44 8.19
C MET A 133 -14.48 -4.19 9.70
N SER A 134 -15.23 -3.23 10.25
CA SER A 134 -15.20 -2.89 11.67
C SER A 134 -16.32 -3.53 12.50
N ASN A 135 -17.15 -4.38 11.88
CA ASN A 135 -18.24 -5.07 12.54
C ASN A 135 -17.74 -6.08 13.58
N ARG A 136 -18.40 -6.15 14.74
CA ARG A 136 -18.00 -7.00 15.86
C ARG A 136 -17.83 -8.47 15.48
N GLU A 137 -18.80 -9.04 14.77
CA GLU A 137 -18.80 -10.46 14.44
C GLU A 137 -17.75 -10.75 13.37
N VAL A 138 -17.58 -9.85 12.39
CA VAL A 138 -16.48 -9.93 11.42
C VAL A 138 -15.14 -9.93 12.15
N LEU A 139 -14.92 -9.01 13.09
CA LEU A 139 -13.69 -8.94 13.88
C LEU A 139 -13.41 -10.21 14.69
N LYS A 140 -14.44 -10.85 15.27
CA LYS A 140 -14.28 -12.15 15.94
C LYS A 140 -13.89 -13.26 14.97
N HIS A 141 -14.48 -13.29 13.78
CA HIS A 141 -14.18 -14.31 12.77
C HIS A 141 -12.81 -14.14 12.13
N VAL A 142 -12.33 -12.89 11.95
CA VAL A 142 -10.98 -12.64 11.41
C VAL A 142 -9.88 -12.79 12.45
N ALA A 143 -10.18 -12.70 13.76
CA ALA A 143 -9.17 -12.80 14.81
C ALA A 143 -8.29 -14.07 14.73
N PRO A 144 -8.85 -15.29 14.51
CA PRO A 144 -8.04 -16.50 14.33
C PRO A 144 -7.22 -16.53 13.02
N MET A 145 -7.60 -15.72 12.02
CA MET A 145 -6.90 -15.65 10.73
C MET A 145 -5.67 -14.75 10.79
N ILE A 146 -5.67 -13.74 11.66
CA ILE A 146 -4.54 -12.84 11.84
C ILE A 146 -3.49 -13.52 12.74
N ARG A 147 -2.23 -13.44 12.32
CA ARG A 147 -1.08 -13.95 13.07
C ARG A 147 -0.28 -12.80 13.68
N ASP A 148 0.40 -13.05 14.78
CA ASP A 148 1.51 -12.21 15.23
C ASP A 148 2.81 -12.63 14.52
N LYS A 149 3.88 -11.87 14.73
CA LYS A 149 5.21 -12.16 14.17
C LYS A 149 5.75 -13.56 14.51
N ASN A 150 5.24 -14.19 15.58
CA ASN A 150 5.61 -15.54 16.02
C ASN A 150 4.64 -16.61 15.47
N GLY A 151 3.76 -16.25 14.53
CA GLY A 151 2.78 -17.16 13.91
C GLY A 151 1.57 -17.48 14.80
N LYS A 152 1.45 -16.87 15.99
CA LYS A 152 0.37 -17.16 16.93
C LYS A 152 -0.89 -16.37 16.59
N THR A 153 -2.04 -17.02 16.72
CA THR A 153 -3.34 -16.38 16.44
C THR A 153 -3.71 -15.35 17.50
N TYR A 154 -4.44 -14.33 17.06
CA TYR A 154 -5.12 -13.43 17.99
C TYR A 154 -6.30 -14.16 18.60
N ARG A 155 -6.20 -14.39 19.91
CA ARG A 155 -7.24 -14.97 20.74
C ARG A 155 -7.26 -14.25 22.07
N ARG A 156 -8.41 -14.25 22.74
CA ARG A 156 -8.51 -13.69 24.10
C ARG A 156 -7.52 -14.42 25.02
N ARG A 157 -6.66 -13.67 25.72
CA ARG A 157 -5.71 -14.21 26.70
C ARG A 157 -6.01 -13.64 28.08
N GLY A 158 -6.19 -14.52 29.08
CA GLY A 158 -6.35 -14.16 30.48
C GLY A 158 -7.42 -13.11 30.76
N ASN A 159 -7.10 -12.13 31.60
CA ASN A 159 -7.99 -11.07 32.07
C ASN A 159 -8.24 -9.93 31.06
N ARG A 160 -7.83 -10.05 29.79
CA ARG A 160 -8.13 -9.01 28.80
C ARG A 160 -9.61 -9.02 28.43
N SER A 161 -10.19 -7.84 28.25
CA SER A 161 -11.57 -7.71 27.81
C SER A 161 -11.72 -8.14 26.36
N GLU A 162 -12.94 -8.50 25.95
CA GLU A 162 -13.22 -8.77 24.54
C GLU A 162 -12.97 -7.53 23.67
N ASN A 163 -13.27 -6.34 24.19
CA ASN A 163 -13.06 -5.08 23.49
C ASN A 163 -11.57 -4.81 23.23
N ASP A 164 -10.67 -5.20 24.14
CA ASP A 164 -9.21 -5.15 23.90
C ASP A 164 -8.81 -5.99 22.69
N LEU A 165 -9.38 -7.20 22.58
CA LEU A 165 -9.15 -8.09 21.44
C LEU A 165 -9.71 -7.47 20.16
N LEU A 166 -10.96 -7.00 20.18
CA LEU A 166 -11.62 -6.41 19.01
C LEU A 166 -10.89 -5.17 18.50
N ARG A 167 -10.40 -4.30 19.39
CA ARG A 167 -9.55 -3.17 18.99
C ARG A 167 -8.25 -3.64 18.36
N ALA A 168 -7.54 -4.54 19.03
CA ALA A 168 -6.24 -5.04 18.54
C ALA A 168 -6.34 -5.77 17.19
N VAL A 169 -7.44 -6.49 16.96
CA VAL A 169 -7.73 -7.18 15.69
C VAL A 169 -8.21 -6.17 14.66
N GLY A 170 -9.15 -5.29 15.01
CA GLY A 170 -9.70 -4.29 14.12
C GLY A 170 -8.65 -3.33 13.60
N TYR A 171 -7.67 -2.93 14.40
CA TYR A 171 -6.59 -2.08 13.91
C TYR A 171 -5.79 -2.75 12.79
N ARG A 172 -5.36 -4.00 13.00
CA ARG A 172 -4.63 -4.77 11.98
C ARG A 172 -5.48 -5.07 10.75
N TRP A 173 -6.74 -5.41 10.97
CA TRP A 173 -7.67 -5.72 9.90
C TRP A 173 -7.94 -4.50 9.01
N LEU A 174 -8.13 -3.32 9.62
CA LEU A 174 -8.34 -2.07 8.89
C LEU A 174 -7.07 -1.59 8.17
N VAL A 175 -5.89 -1.77 8.77
CA VAL A 175 -4.62 -1.52 8.05
C VAL A 175 -4.54 -2.42 6.82
N ARG A 176 -4.88 -3.71 6.94
CA ARG A 176 -4.86 -4.64 5.80
C ARG A 176 -5.92 -4.32 4.75
N PHE A 177 -7.08 -3.84 5.17
CA PHE A 177 -8.11 -3.34 4.25
C PHE A 177 -7.60 -2.14 3.43
N MET A 178 -6.90 -1.18 4.07
CA MET A 178 -6.43 0.03 3.38
C MET A 178 -5.14 -0.18 2.60
N CYS A 179 -4.13 -0.77 3.25
CA CYS A 179 -2.77 -0.86 2.75
C CYS A 179 -2.43 -2.21 2.11
N GLY A 180 -3.35 -3.18 2.14
CA GLY A 180 -3.10 -4.55 1.70
C GLY A 180 -2.24 -5.35 2.68
N TYR A 181 -1.59 -6.40 2.17
CA TYR A 181 -0.70 -7.24 2.99
C TYR A 181 0.63 -6.51 3.19
N LEU A 182 0.92 -6.15 4.44
CA LEU A 182 2.20 -5.56 4.84
C LEU A 182 3.08 -6.61 5.52
N GLY A 183 4.40 -6.52 5.31
CA GLY A 183 5.38 -7.30 6.07
C GLY A 183 5.37 -6.94 7.56
N TRP A 184 5.98 -7.78 8.39
CA TRP A 184 5.97 -7.60 9.85
C TRP A 184 6.61 -6.29 10.30
N ASP A 185 7.66 -5.87 9.60
CA ASP A 185 8.42 -4.66 9.91
C ASP A 185 7.75 -3.38 9.38
N ASN A 186 6.67 -3.53 8.61
CA ASN A 186 5.99 -2.43 7.93
C ASN A 186 4.65 -2.09 8.59
N SER A 187 4.68 -1.68 9.86
CA SER A 187 3.47 -1.35 10.61
C SER A 187 2.96 0.06 10.29
N ARG A 188 1.73 0.20 9.79
CA ARG A 188 1.12 1.50 9.53
C ARG A 188 0.23 2.00 10.67
N PRO A 189 0.28 3.29 11.07
CA PRO A 189 -0.70 3.88 11.97
C PRO A 189 -2.03 4.12 11.28
N LEU A 190 -3.12 4.12 12.04
CA LEU A 190 -4.45 4.46 11.53
C LEU A 190 -4.71 5.96 11.68
N SER A 191 -5.74 6.46 10.99
CA SER A 191 -6.17 7.84 11.14
C SER A 191 -6.92 8.08 12.46
N ALA A 192 -6.92 9.34 12.92
CA ALA A 192 -7.63 9.77 14.11
C ALA A 192 -9.13 9.47 14.07
N CYS A 193 -9.76 9.60 12.91
CA CYS A 193 -11.19 9.28 12.76
C CYS A 193 -11.48 7.79 12.97
N ILE A 194 -10.61 6.89 12.50
CA ILE A 194 -10.73 5.44 12.73
C ILE A 194 -10.48 5.13 14.20
N TYR A 195 -9.43 5.69 14.81
CA TYR A 195 -9.15 5.50 16.22
C TYR A 195 -10.31 5.94 17.10
N HIS A 196 -10.85 7.14 16.87
CA HIS A 196 -11.98 7.65 17.62
C HIS A 196 -13.19 6.71 17.53
N ASP A 197 -13.58 6.33 16.33
CA ASP A 197 -14.76 5.48 16.12
C ASP A 197 -14.57 4.06 16.69
N MET A 198 -13.43 3.41 16.47
CA MET A 198 -13.13 2.09 17.06
C MET A 198 -13.06 2.12 18.58
N ARG A 199 -12.45 3.17 19.17
CA ARG A 199 -12.30 3.32 20.63
C ARG A 199 -13.64 3.67 21.30
N THR A 200 -14.54 4.35 20.57
CA THR A 200 -15.91 4.62 21.00
C THR A 200 -16.78 3.36 20.96
N ARG A 201 -16.73 2.59 19.86
CA ARG A 201 -17.53 1.36 19.70
C ARG A 201 -17.07 0.22 20.62
N TYR A 202 -15.78 0.13 20.89
CA TYR A 202 -15.18 -0.93 21.70
C TYR A 202 -14.40 -0.33 22.88
N PRO A 203 -15.08 0.25 23.89
CA PRO A 203 -14.42 0.89 25.01
C PRO A 203 -13.57 -0.13 25.79
N ALA A 204 -12.36 0.26 26.16
CA ALA A 204 -11.45 -0.59 26.92
C ALA A 204 -10.70 0.21 27.99
N THR A 205 -10.37 -0.44 29.10
CA THR A 205 -9.75 0.19 30.28
C THR A 205 -8.36 0.75 29.99
N ARG A 206 -7.61 0.15 29.05
CA ARG A 206 -6.26 0.58 28.70
C ARG A 206 -6.26 1.19 27.30
N LEU A 207 -5.91 2.47 27.21
CA LEU A 207 -5.55 3.10 25.96
C LEU A 207 -4.07 2.84 25.72
N HIS A 208 -3.73 2.11 24.66
CA HIS A 208 -2.36 2.06 24.14
C HIS A 208 -2.34 2.84 22.83
N GLY A 209 -1.27 3.59 22.61
CA GLY A 209 -1.04 4.28 21.35
C GLY A 209 -0.63 3.34 20.24
N TYR A 210 -0.22 3.94 19.13
CA TYR A 210 0.52 3.22 18.12
C TYR A 210 1.83 2.69 18.73
N ALA A 211 2.31 1.59 18.16
CA ALA A 211 3.58 0.97 18.55
C ALA A 211 4.19 0.42 17.26
N THR A 212 5.49 0.57 17.07
CA THR A 212 6.17 0.08 15.87
C THR A 212 6.22 -1.45 15.87
N ALA A 213 6.69 -2.04 14.77
CA ALA A 213 6.92 -3.48 14.69
C ALA A 213 7.92 -3.96 15.77
N GLU A 214 8.97 -3.17 16.00
CA GLU A 214 10.04 -3.44 16.97
C GLU A 214 9.52 -3.40 18.41
N GLU A 215 8.66 -2.45 18.75
CA GLU A 215 8.10 -2.32 20.11
C GLU A 215 7.08 -3.42 20.44
N ARG A 216 6.51 -4.06 19.42
CA ARG A 216 5.54 -5.17 19.57
C ARG A 216 6.21 -6.53 19.68
N SER A 217 7.55 -6.55 19.64
CA SER A 217 8.36 -7.75 19.56
C SER A 217 8.41 -8.54 20.89
#